data_AF-A0A2M9YIR0-F1
#
_entry.id   AF-A0A2M9YIR0-F1
#
_cell.length_a   1.000
_cell.length_b   1.000
_cell.length_c   1.000
_cell.angle_alpha   90.00
_cell.angle_beta   90.00
_cell.angle_gamma   90.00
#
_symmetry.space_group_name_H-M   'P 1'
#
loop_
_entity.id
_entity.type
_entity.pdbx_description
1 polymer ?
#
loop_
_entity_poly.entity_id
_entity_poly.type
_entity_poly.pdbx_seq_one_letter_code
_entity_poly.pdbx_strand_id
1 'polypeptide(L)' 'MSYKNDVIIPSEYSRRTEARAHIQKELGERLLHSNFFRSPRPDYDLVRYTEEASCNTFLRYRILSLKSGEGLIKERI' A
#
# COMPACT_ATOMS: atom_id res chain seq x y z
N MET A 1 -6.91 9.11 19.70
CA MET A 1 -5.60 8.73 19.12
C MET A 1 -5.88 7.84 17.92
N SER A 2 -5.68 8.29 16.68
CA SER A 2 -6.14 7.55 15.50
C SER A 2 -4.99 7.30 14.52
N TYR A 3 -4.42 6.10 14.58
CA TYR A 3 -3.50 5.62 13.56
C TYR A 3 -4.16 5.69 12.19
N LYS A 4 -3.45 6.20 11.18
CA LYS A 4 -3.95 6.21 9.81
C LYS A 4 -3.41 5.00 9.08
N ASN A 5 -4.31 4.05 8.79
CA ASN A 5 -4.00 2.84 8.05
C ASN A 5 -4.50 3.02 6.62
N ASP A 6 -3.59 3.12 5.65
CA ASP A 6 -3.96 3.28 4.25
C ASP A 6 -3.60 2.00 3.47
N VAL A 7 -4.57 1.50 2.70
CA VAL A 7 -4.35 0.38 1.77
C VAL A 7 -4.10 0.96 0.40
N ILE A 8 -2.96 0.61 -0.18
CA ILE A 8 -2.58 1.03 -1.54
C ILE A 8 -2.82 -0.15 -2.48
N ILE A 9 -3.74 0.05 -3.42
CA ILE A 9 -4.01 -0.91 -4.49
C ILE A 9 -3.28 -0.36 -5.72
N PRO A 10 -2.30 -1.09 -6.29
CA PRO A 10 -1.67 -0.67 -7.52
C PRO A 10 -2.72 -0.71 -8.64
N SER A 11 -2.49 0.02 -9.73
CA SER A 11 -3.41 0.11 -10.88
C SER A 11 -3.87 -1.25 -11.42
N GLU A 12 -4.87 -1.25 -12.30
CA GLU A 12 -5.31 -2.48 -12.94
C GLU A 12 -4.21 -3.06 -13.84
N TYR A 13 -3.88 -4.34 -13.62
CA TYR A 13 -2.91 -5.09 -14.41
C TYR A 13 -3.54 -6.36 -14.95
N SER A 14 -3.21 -6.69 -16.20
CA SER A 14 -3.57 -7.98 -16.82
C SER A 14 -2.88 -9.16 -16.15
N ARG A 15 -1.66 -8.93 -15.64
CA ARG A 15 -0.79 -9.97 -15.03
C ARG A 15 -0.37 -9.58 -13.62
N ARG A 16 -0.47 -10.53 -12.69
CA ARG A 16 -0.03 -10.32 -11.30
C ARG A 16 1.47 -9.97 -11.17
N THR A 17 2.30 -10.42 -12.10
CA THR A 17 3.74 -10.12 -12.12
C THR A 17 4.01 -8.64 -12.36
N GLU A 18 3.22 -7.99 -13.21
CA GLU A 18 3.31 -6.55 -13.49
C GLU A 18 2.92 -5.75 -12.24
N ALA A 19 1.82 -6.12 -11.59
CA ALA A 19 1.41 -5.51 -10.31
C ALA A 19 2.50 -5.63 -9.23
N ARG A 20 3.14 -6.81 -9.12
CA ARG A 20 4.27 -7.02 -8.19
C ARG A 20 5.45 -6.12 -8.52
N ALA A 21 5.84 -6.04 -9.78
CA ALA A 21 6.96 -5.20 -10.21
C ALA A 21 6.71 -3.72 -9.89
N HIS A 22 5.48 -3.23 -10.13
CA HIS A 22 5.11 -1.86 -9.76
C HIS A 22 5.19 -1.63 -8.25
N ILE A 23 4.60 -2.51 -7.44
CA ILE A 23 4.66 -2.39 -5.97
C ILE A 23 6.12 -2.34 -5.48
N GLN A 24 6.99 -3.22 -5.99
CA GLN A 24 8.39 -3.25 -5.58
C GLN A 24 9.12 -1.95 -5.94
N LYS A 25 8.85 -1.39 -7.12
CA LYS A 25 9.41 -0.10 -7.54
C LYS A 25 8.95 1.03 -6.61
N GLU A 26 7.65 1.13 -6.35
CA GLU A 26 7.10 2.20 -5.50
C GLU A 26 7.58 2.09 -4.05
N LEU A 27 7.67 0.87 -3.51
CA LEU A 27 8.27 0.62 -2.19
C LEU A 27 9.71 1.12 -2.14
N GLY A 28 10.52 0.80 -3.16
CA GLY A 28 11.90 1.27 -3.25
C GLY A 28 12.00 2.79 -3.30
N GLU A 29 11.18 3.44 -4.12
CA GLU A 29 11.15 4.90 -4.24
C GLU A 29 10.75 5.57 -2.91
N ARG A 30 9.76 5.04 -2.20
CA ARG A 30 9.34 5.57 -0.89
C ARG A 30 10.40 5.40 0.19
N LEU A 31 11.13 4.30 0.17
CA LEU A 31 12.24 4.07 1.10
C LEU A 31 13.44 5.00 0.80
N LEU A 32 13.63 5.39 -0.46
CA LEU A 32 14.77 6.23 -0.88
C LEU A 32 14.47 7.73 -0.79
N HIS A 33 13.23 8.14 -1.09
CA HIS A 33 12.87 9.54 -1.32
C HIS A 33 11.80 10.09 -0.35
N SER A 34 11.38 9.32 0.65
CA SER A 34 10.39 9.74 1.65
C SER A 34 10.79 9.28 3.05
N ASN A 35 10.10 9.80 4.08
CA ASN A 35 10.32 9.40 5.48
C ASN A 35 9.62 8.07 5.83
N PHE A 36 9.45 7.18 4.86
CA PHE A 36 8.89 5.85 5.09
C PHE A 36 9.99 4.86 5.43
N PHE A 37 9.67 3.94 6.33
CA PHE A 37 10.54 2.86 6.76
C PHE A 37 9.81 1.53 6.61
N ARG A 38 10.56 0.43 6.57
CA ARG A 38 9.95 -0.90 6.66
C ARG A 38 9.18 -1.03 7.97
N SER A 39 7.93 -1.43 7.87
CA SER A 39 7.08 -1.65 9.06
C SER A 39 7.55 -2.89 9.82
N PRO A 40 7.66 -2.83 11.16
CA PRO A 40 7.88 -4.02 11.99
C PRO A 40 6.60 -4.85 12.19
N ARG A 41 5.42 -4.31 11.83
CA ARG A 41 4.14 -5.01 11.92
C ARG A 41 3.98 -5.94 10.71
N PRO A 42 3.58 -7.21 10.92
CA PRO A 42 3.50 -8.22 9.86
C PRO A 42 2.49 -7.90 8.75
N ASP A 43 1.46 -7.09 9.04
CA ASP A 43 0.40 -6.76 8.09
C ASP A 43 0.66 -5.52 7.22
N TYR A 44 1.77 -4.81 7.44
CA TYR A 44 2.08 -3.56 6.75
C TYR A 44 3.47 -3.61 6.13
N ASP A 45 3.63 -2.97 4.98
CA ASP A 45 4.90 -2.93 4.27
C ASP A 45 5.74 -1.74 4.74
N LEU A 46 5.10 -0.59 4.96
CA LEU A 46 5.75 0.65 5.34
C LEU A 46 5.08 1.33 6.52
N VAL A 47 5.88 2.09 7.27
CA VAL A 47 5.44 2.99 8.33
C VAL A 47 6.14 4.34 8.22
N ARG A 48 5.42 5.41 8.52
CA ARG A 48 5.99 6.74 8.76
C ARG A 48 5.58 7.19 10.15
N TYR A 49 6.58 7.35 11.02
CA TYR A 49 6.38 7.83 12.38
C TYR A 49 6.26 9.35 12.40
N THR A 50 5.38 9.85 13.25
CA THR A 50 5.25 11.26 13.61
C THR A 50 5.67 11.44 15.06
N GLU A 51 6.05 12.66 15.46
CA GLU A 51 6.40 12.97 16.85
C GLU A 51 5.24 12.64 17.80
N GLU A 52 4.02 12.89 17.33
CA GLU A 52 2.81 12.36 17.93
C GLU A 52 2.58 10.92 17.44
N ALA A 53 2.94 9.92 18.24
CA ALA A 53 2.78 8.51 17.88
C ALA A 53 1.34 8.11 17.49
N SER A 54 0.35 8.91 17.86
CA SER A 54 -1.06 8.79 17.51
C SER A 54 -1.38 9.08 16.04
N CYS A 55 -0.47 9.71 15.30
CA CYS A 55 -0.64 10.14 13.91
C CYS A 55 0.21 9.31 12.92
N ASN A 56 0.82 8.22 13.41
CA ASN A 56 1.63 7.34 12.57
C ASN A 56 0.81 6.79 11.39
N THR A 57 1.43 6.79 10.22
CA THR A 57 0.83 6.28 8.98
C THR A 57 1.40 4.90 8.66
N PHE A 58 0.54 3.89 8.55
CA PHE A 58 0.93 2.55 8.12
C PHE A 58 0.36 2.25 6.74
N LEU A 59 1.20 1.77 5.82
CA LEU A 59 0.82 1.44 4.45
C LEU A 59 0.93 -0.06 4.19
N ARG A 60 -0.07 -0.59 3.50
CA ARG A 60 -0.09 -1.97 3.00
C ARG A 60 -0.41 -1.98 1.52
N TYR A 61 0.43 -2.64 0.74
CA TYR A 61 0.18 -2.90 -0.67
C TYR A 61 -0.63 -4.18 -0.85
N ARG A 62 -1.60 -4.16 -1.76
CA ARG A 62 -2.42 -5.33 -2.04
C ARG A 62 -2.63 -5.53 -3.53
N ILE A 63 -2.34 -6.74 -4.01
CA ILE A 63 -2.74 -7.15 -5.36
C ILE A 63 -4.10 -7.83 -5.26
N LEU A 64 -5.11 -7.20 -5.85
CA LEU A 64 -6.40 -7.85 -6.04
C LEU A 64 -6.29 -8.77 -7.27
N SER A 65 -6.68 -10.03 -7.10
CA SER A 65 -6.86 -10.90 -8.25
C SER A 65 -8.20 -10.54 -8.88
N LEU A 66 -8.17 -10.09 -10.13
CA LEU A 66 -9.36 -10.16 -10.97
C LEU A 66 -9.69 -11.65 -11.12
N LYS A 67 -10.58 -12.19 -10.29
CA LYS A 67 -11.29 -13.41 -10.68
C LYS A 67 -12.11 -12.98 -11.89
N SER A 68 -11.92 -13.65 -13.02
CA SER A 68 -12.77 -13.45 -14.20
C SER A 68 -14.23 -13.62 -13.75
N GLY A 69 -14.98 -12.53 -13.57
CA GLY A 69 -16.41 -12.61 -13.31
C GLY A 69 -17.08 -11.64 -12.34
N GLU A 70 -16.40 -10.71 -11.64
CA GLU A 70 -17.13 -9.71 -10.85
C GLU A 70 -16.56 -8.30 -11.04
N GLY A 71 -17.46 -7.44 -11.51
CA GLY A 71 -17.18 -6.06 -11.87
C GLY A 71 -16.60 -5.26 -10.72
N LEU A 72 -15.67 -4.41 -11.09
CA LEU A 72 -15.15 -3.31 -10.31
C LEU A 72 -16.33 -2.50 -9.73
N ILE A 73 -16.62 -2.64 -8.43
CA ILE A 73 -17.39 -1.63 -7.72
C ILE A 73 -16.47 -0.41 -7.66
N LYS A 74 -16.70 0.54 -8.57
CA LYS A 74 -16.25 1.91 -8.43
C LYS A 74 -16.92 2.47 -7.17
N GLU A 75 -16.24 2.42 -6.03
CA GLU A 75 -16.61 3.31 -4.92
C GLU A 75 -16.25 4.74 -5.32
N ARG A 76 -17.25 5.44 -5.86
CA ARG A 76 -17.36 6.89 -5.75
C ARG A 76 -17.73 7.20 -4.30
N ILE A 77 -16.86 7.92 -3.58
CA ILE A 77 -17.27 8.94 -2.62
C ILE A 77 -16.34 10.14 -2.83
#